data_AF-A0A7N6A769-F1
#
_entry.id   AF-A0A7N6A769-F1
#
_cell.length_a   1.000
_cell.length_b   1.000
_cell.length_c   1.000
_cell.angle_alpha   90.00
_cell.angle_beta   90.00
_cell.angle_gamma   90.00
#
_symmetry.space_group_name_H-M   'P 1'
#
loop_
_entity.id
_entity.type
_entity.pdbx_description
1 polymer ?
#
loop_
_entity_poly.entity_id
_entity_poly.type
_entity_poly.pdbx_seq_one_letter_code
_entity_poly.pdbx_strand_id
1 'polypeptide(L)'
;VSTTAVYLESDGCHAKDPVNITFCDGACGTFTFYSTKMRSLQHTCSCCTELASSERQIQLFCPDNTEITYTYTHIDACGCLKTECSVLGHSEMAATRFSIKSRRRRR
;
A
#
# COMPACT_ATOMS: atom_id res chain seq x y z
N VAL A 1 15.37 -2.79 4.59
CA VAL A 1 15.10 -3.44 3.29
C VAL A 1 15.55 -4.87 3.42
N SER A 2 14.68 -5.81 3.10
CA SER A 2 14.99 -7.25 3.10
C SER A 2 15.20 -7.72 1.68
N THR A 3 15.96 -8.80 1.50
CA THR A 3 16.33 -9.31 0.17
C THR A 3 16.03 -10.80 0.07
N THR A 4 15.55 -11.26 -1.08
CA THR A 4 15.34 -12.67 -1.38
C THR A 4 15.72 -12.97 -2.82
N ALA A 5 16.33 -14.13 -3.05
CA ALA A 5 16.70 -14.60 -4.37
C ALA A 5 15.47 -15.20 -5.07
N VAL A 6 15.15 -14.71 -6.26
CA VAL A 6 13.97 -15.11 -7.04
C VAL A 6 14.40 -15.43 -8.48
N TYR A 7 13.86 -16.50 -9.06
CA TYR A 7 13.95 -16.75 -10.49
C TYR A 7 12.89 -15.92 -11.21
N LEU A 8 13.31 -14.89 -11.95
CA LEU A 8 12.40 -14.04 -12.69
C LEU A 8 11.97 -14.70 -14.01
N GLU A 9 10.70 -14.53 -14.34
CA GLU A 9 10.06 -15.05 -15.55
C GLU A 9 9.11 -13.99 -16.12
N SER A 10 9.13 -13.83 -17.45
CA SER A 10 8.16 -13.04 -18.19
C SER A 10 7.99 -13.63 -19.58
N ASP A 11 6.77 -13.76 -20.06
CA ASP A 11 6.43 -14.23 -21.41
C ASP A 11 7.09 -15.58 -21.81
N GLY A 12 7.28 -16.47 -20.83
CA GLY A 12 7.94 -17.77 -21.04
C GLY A 12 9.46 -17.70 -21.18
N CYS A 13 10.07 -16.54 -20.93
CA CYS A 13 11.51 -16.34 -20.85
C CYS A 13 11.94 -16.24 -19.38
N HIS A 14 13.11 -16.79 -19.05
CA HIS A 14 13.55 -16.94 -17.67
C HIS A 14 14.94 -16.34 -17.43
N ALA A 15 15.18 -15.87 -16.20
CA ALA A 15 16.51 -15.45 -15.79
C ALA A 15 17.44 -16.67 -15.71
N LYS A 16 18.69 -16.49 -16.15
CA LYS A 16 19.71 -17.56 -16.11
C LYS A 16 20.04 -17.98 -14.67
N ASP A 17 20.12 -17.01 -13.77
CA ASP A 17 20.48 -17.17 -12.37
C ASP A 17 19.45 -16.46 -11.48
N PRO A 18 19.29 -16.86 -10.20
CA PRO A 18 18.45 -16.14 -9.26
C PRO A 18 18.86 -14.68 -9.13
N VAL A 19 17.89 -13.79 -9.12
CA VAL A 19 18.09 -12.36 -8.95
C VAL A 19 17.70 -11.96 -7.54
N ASN A 20 18.55 -11.16 -6.89
CA ASN A 20 18.27 -10.61 -5.57
C ASN A 20 17.21 -9.51 -5.67
N ILE A 21 15.99 -9.82 -5.25
CA ILE A 21 14.86 -8.88 -5.19
C ILE A 21 14.73 -8.35 -3.78
N THR A 22 14.52 -7.04 -3.67
CA THR A 22 14.30 -6.34 -2.40
C THR A 22 12.82 -6.15 -2.11
N PHE A 23 12.46 -6.25 -0.84
CA PHE A 23 11.10 -6.03 -0.35
C PHE A 23 11.10 -5.30 0.99
N CYS A 24 9.99 -4.63 1.29
CA CYS A 24 9.74 -4.05 2.60
C CYS A 24 8.96 -5.02 3.47
N ASP A 25 9.54 -5.36 4.61
CA ASP A 25 8.88 -6.13 5.67
C ASP A 25 9.29 -5.53 7.02
N GLY A 26 8.34 -5.47 7.95
CA GLY A 26 8.54 -4.86 9.26
C GLY A 26 7.26 -4.33 9.90
N ALA A 27 7.32 -4.17 11.22
CA ALA A 27 6.23 -3.59 12.00
C ALA A 27 6.31 -2.05 12.00
N CYS A 28 5.20 -1.41 11.64
CA CYS A 28 5.02 0.04 11.76
C CYS A 28 4.01 0.38 12.85
N GLY A 29 4.21 1.51 13.52
CA GLY A 29 3.38 1.92 14.64
C GLY A 29 1.94 2.23 14.22
N THR A 30 0.99 1.61 14.92
CA THR A 30 -0.44 1.90 14.81
C THR A 30 -1.01 2.12 16.20
N PHE A 31 -1.98 3.03 16.32
CA PHE A 31 -2.68 3.25 17.59
C PHE A 31 -4.10 3.77 17.37
N THR A 32 -4.93 3.54 18.39
CA THR A 32 -6.25 4.15 18.52
C THR A 32 -6.37 4.71 19.93
N PHE A 33 -6.86 5.94 20.06
CA PHE A 33 -7.12 6.53 21.36
C PHE A 33 -8.41 7.36 21.36
N TYR A 34 -9.07 7.46 22.50
CA TYR A 34 -10.23 8.34 22.65
C TYR A 34 -9.78 9.78 22.91
N SER A 35 -10.09 10.68 21.98
CA SER A 35 -9.82 12.11 22.13
C SER A 35 -10.99 12.80 22.82
N THR A 36 -10.80 13.19 24.08
CA THR A 36 -11.82 13.94 24.85
C THR A 36 -12.17 15.28 24.20
N LYS A 37 -11.18 15.91 23.54
CA LYS A 37 -11.35 17.15 22.77
C LYS A 37 -12.29 16.97 21.58
N MET A 38 -12.17 15.84 20.85
CA MET A 38 -13.00 15.55 19.68
C MET A 38 -14.25 14.74 20.03
N ARG A 39 -14.34 14.20 21.26
CA ARG A 39 -15.36 13.25 21.71
C ARG A 39 -15.48 12.04 20.77
N SER A 40 -14.36 11.60 20.18
CA SER A 40 -14.28 10.54 19.19
C SER A 40 -13.00 9.73 19.32
N LEU A 41 -12.98 8.55 18.68
CA LEU A 41 -11.76 7.75 18.52
C LEU A 41 -10.89 8.37 17.42
N GLN A 42 -9.61 8.56 17.72
CA GLN A 42 -8.60 8.94 16.76
C GLN A 42 -7.75 7.73 16.43
N HIS A 43 -7.67 7.43 15.14
CA HIS A 43 -6.89 6.33 14.60
C HIS A 43 -5.63 6.89 13.95
N THR A 44 -4.52 6.16 14.04
CA THR A 44 -3.33 6.42 13.25
C THR A 44 -2.73 5.08 12.89
N CYS A 45 -2.46 4.92 11.60
CA CYS A 45 -1.87 3.74 11.04
C CYS A 45 -0.69 4.13 10.17
N SER A 46 0.29 3.24 10.07
CA SER A 46 1.42 3.39 9.17
C SER A 46 1.71 2.04 8.52
N CYS A 47 2.07 2.05 7.24
CA CYS A 47 2.47 0.85 6.50
C CYS A 47 3.99 0.87 6.26
N CYS A 48 4.62 -0.30 6.32
CA CYS A 48 6.00 -0.46 5.87
C CYS A 48 5.99 -0.49 4.35
N THR A 49 6.57 0.54 3.72
CA THR A 49 6.55 0.73 2.26
C THR A 49 7.88 1.30 1.79
N GLU A 50 8.13 1.23 0.49
CA GLU A 50 9.26 1.84 -0.19
C GLU A 50 9.26 3.37 -0.03
N LEU A 51 10.38 3.92 0.43
CA LEU A 51 10.63 5.38 0.44
C LEU A 51 11.45 5.83 -0.77
N ALA A 52 12.22 4.91 -1.34
CA ALA A 52 12.99 5.12 -2.55
C ALA A 52 13.06 3.83 -3.35
N SER A 53 12.98 3.97 -4.67
CA SER A 53 13.07 2.87 -5.61
C SER A 53 13.80 3.31 -6.89
N SER A 54 14.43 2.35 -7.54
CA SER A 54 15.09 2.51 -8.83
C SER A 54 14.67 1.41 -9.80
N GLU A 55 14.67 1.71 -11.09
CA GLU A 55 14.47 0.68 -12.11
C GLU A 55 15.76 -0.11 -12.32
N ARG A 56 15.63 -1.44 -12.42
CA ARG A 56 16.73 -2.36 -12.72
C ARG A 56 16.37 -3.19 -13.92
N GLN A 57 17.35 -3.36 -14.81
CA GLN A 57 17.21 -4.16 -16.02
C GLN A 57 18.00 -5.45 -15.89
N ILE A 58 17.40 -6.53 -16.36
CA ILE A 58 18.04 -7.84 -16.50
C ILE A 58 17.71 -8.44 -17.87
N GLN A 59 18.50 -9.42 -18.28
CA GLN A 59 18.23 -10.22 -19.48
C GLN A 59 17.50 -11.50 -19.07
N LEU A 60 16.38 -11.78 -19.73
CA LEU A 60 15.70 -13.08 -19.67
C LEU A 60 15.97 -13.83 -20.98
N PHE A 61 16.12 -15.14 -20.87
CA PHE A 61 16.44 -16.04 -21.96
C PHE A 61 15.20 -16.83 -22.35
N CYS A 62 14.87 -16.79 -23.64
CA CYS A 62 13.69 -17.41 -24.19
C CYS A 62 14.02 -18.77 -24.85
N PRO A 63 13.05 -19.70 -24.99
CA PRO A 63 13.27 -21.01 -25.60
C PRO A 63 13.66 -20.97 -27.09
N ASP A 64 13.35 -19.89 -27.79
CA ASP A 64 13.69 -19.64 -29.20
C ASP A 64 15.11 -19.07 -29.38
N ASN A 65 15.94 -19.15 -28.34
CA ASN A 65 17.28 -18.57 -28.25
C ASN A 65 17.33 -17.04 -28.38
N THR A 66 16.20 -16.35 -28.19
CA THR A 66 16.19 -14.89 -28.07
C THR A 66 16.40 -14.44 -26.63
N GLU A 67 16.78 -13.17 -26.46
CA GLU A 67 16.87 -12.51 -25.16
C GLU A 67 15.93 -11.32 -25.11
N ILE A 68 15.25 -11.15 -23.99
CA ILE A 68 14.44 -9.96 -23.72
C ILE A 68 14.99 -9.19 -22.53
N THR A 69 14.96 -7.87 -22.62
CA THR A 69 15.28 -7.00 -21.50
C THR A 69 14.06 -6.82 -20.62
N TYR A 70 14.14 -7.29 -19.38
CA TYR A 70 13.10 -7.14 -18.38
C TYR A 70 13.49 -6.06 -17.37
N THR A 71 12.62 -5.06 -17.23
CA THR A 71 12.79 -3.97 -16.26
C THR A 71 11.90 -4.22 -15.06
N TYR A 72 12.45 -4.17 -13.85
CA TYR A 72 11.68 -4.26 -12.62
C TYR A 72 12.02 -3.12 -11.67
N THR A 73 11.09 -2.82 -10.76
CA THR A 73 11.28 -1.81 -9.71
C THR A 73 12.01 -2.43 -8.53
N HIS A 74 13.21 -1.93 -8.24
CA HIS A 74 14.01 -2.30 -7.09
C HIS A 74 13.78 -1.33 -5.93
N ILE A 75 13.57 -1.86 -4.73
CA ILE A 75 13.40 -1.04 -3.53
C ILE A 75 14.78 -0.72 -2.95
N ASP A 76 15.13 0.56 -2.92
CA ASP A 76 16.40 1.05 -2.37
C ASP A 76 16.29 1.36 -0.87
N ALA A 77 15.11 1.81 -0.41
CA ALA A 77 14.87 2.13 0.99
C ALA A 77 13.42 1.84 1.40
N CYS A 78 13.22 1.42 2.65
CA CYS A 78 11.90 1.21 3.26
C CYS A 78 11.70 2.16 4.45
N GLY A 79 10.45 2.45 4.77
CA GLY A 79 10.08 3.19 5.97
C GLY A 79 8.59 3.11 6.28
N CYS A 80 8.20 3.71 7.40
CA CYS A 80 6.80 3.75 7.81
C CYS A 80 6.13 5.00 7.24
N LEU A 81 5.21 4.79 6.28
CA LEU A 81 4.38 5.85 5.74
C LEU A 81 3.03 5.85 6.43
N LYS A 82 2.62 7.01 6.96
CA LYS A 82 1.31 7.16 7.59
C LYS A 82 0.21 6.94 6.55
N THR A 83 -0.78 6.13 6.90
CA THR A 83 -1.93 5.81 6.06
C THR A 83 -3.23 6.03 6.83
N GLU A 84 -4.29 6.36 6.10
CA GLU A 84 -5.63 6.49 6.67
C GLU A 84 -6.25 5.11 6.85
N CYS A 85 -6.63 4.80 8.09
CA CYS A 85 -7.35 3.59 8.43
C CYS A 85 -8.85 3.83 8.29
N SER A 86 -9.48 3.26 7.27
CA SER A 86 -10.94 3.23 7.18
C SER A 86 -11.47 1.93 7.76
N VAL A 87 -12.43 2.05 8.69
CA VAL A 87 -13.23 0.90 9.10
C VAL A 87 -14.30 0.73 8.03
N LEU A 88 -14.10 -0.24 7.11
CA LEU A 88 -15.17 -0.67 6.20
C LEU A 88 -16.32 -1.22 7.06
N GLY A 89 -17.37 -0.42 7.22
CA GLY A 89 -18.55 -0.75 8.03
C GLY A 89 -19.06 0.36 8.95
N HIS A 90 -18.36 1.51 9.10
CA HIS A 90 -18.81 2.59 10.01
C HIS A 90 -18.77 4.01 9.42
N SER A 91 -18.90 4.17 8.11
CA SER A 91 -18.96 5.51 7.49
C SER A 91 -20.12 5.67 6.48
N GLU A 92 -21.36 5.58 6.97
CA GLU A 92 -22.52 6.22 6.32
C GLU A 92 -23.57 6.76 7.32
N MET A 93 -23.19 7.15 8.55
CA MET A 93 -24.16 7.73 9.51
C MET A 93 -23.67 8.98 10.26
N ALA A 94 -22.72 9.72 9.70
CA ALA A 94 -22.27 10.99 10.30
C ALA A 94 -22.35 12.19 9.36
N ALA A 95 -23.32 12.24 8.43
CA ALA A 95 -23.61 13.47 7.69
C ALA A 95 -25.03 13.50 7.13
N THR A 96 -26.06 13.54 7.99
CA THR A 96 -27.37 14.05 7.57
C THR A 96 -28.13 14.67 8.74
N ARG A 97 -27.68 15.86 9.15
CA ARG A 97 -28.59 16.83 9.80
C ARG A 97 -29.46 17.46 8.71
N PHE A 98 -30.43 16.74 8.17
CA PHE A 98 -31.52 17.38 7.44
C PHE A 98 -32.45 18.03 8.46
N SER A 99 -32.36 19.35 8.53
CA SER A 99 -33.20 20.24 9.31
C SER A 99 -34.64 20.14 8.80
N ILE A 100 -35.47 19.29 9.41
CA ILE A 100 -36.91 19.27 9.14
C ILE A 100 -37.53 20.45 9.89
N LYS A 101 -37.63 21.60 9.20
CA LYS A 101 -38.45 22.74 9.63
C LYS A 101 -39.88 22.25 9.80
N SER A 102 -40.40 22.26 11.04
CA SER A 102 -41.79 21.98 11.35
C SER A 102 -42.71 23.00 10.65
N ARG A 103 -43.44 22.58 9.62
CA ARG A 103 -44.56 23.37 9.09
C ARG A 103 -45.65 23.45 10.16
N ARG A 104 -45.84 24.64 10.75
CA ARG A 104 -47.04 25.01 11.53
C ARG A 104 -48.28 24.70 10.68
N ARG A 105 -49.12 23.77 11.11
CA ARG A 105 -50.47 23.55 10.57
C ARG A 105 -51.34 24.76 10.94
N ARG A 106 -51.86 25.44 9.93
CA ARG A 106 -53.00 26.36 10.05
C ARG A 106 -54.19 25.58 10.61
N ARG A 107 -54.81 26.11 11.66
CA ARG A 107 -56.22 25.92 11.99
C ARG A 107 -56.80 27.30 12.20
#